data_AF-A0A4Q8BE60-F1
#
_entry.id   AF-A0A4Q8BE60-F1
#
_cell.length_a   1.000
_cell.length_b   1.000
_cell.length_c   1.000
_cell.angle_alpha   90.00
_cell.angle_beta   90.00
_cell.angle_gamma   90.00
#
_symmetry.space_group_name_H-M   'P 1'
#
loop_
_entity.id
_entity.type
_entity.pdbx_description
1 polymer ?
#
loop_
_entity_poly.entity_id
_entity_poly.type
_entity_poly.pdbx_seq_one_letter_code
_entity_poly.pdbx_strand_id
1 'polypeptide(L)'
;MRPDEFLRALHLLPIPLHDRAVALRAYVRPTRCDDCQQIGDALNLALTAAHYDELSSTQHLLDAAERLTTRHGTACRHQPDQQRGRGRVGRWAGTSAPLVAATDASWKGRAGGIGYVGSDGHYGLRSRGTGRLDPTGVSRVLINELRAVEFLLSAYDEVPAGMTVLLDSLVALRYLHRWQAGDTGAMPAGYNLRARRWSAQPTLVRLAEAVGQRPDLCFQHVKGHAGHALNEAADGLCHMARRRLDETFDVRPRAHALVDAFLRDWHASLTR
;
A
#
# COMPACT_ATOMS: atom_id res chain seq x y z
N MET A 1 9.20 3.76 -15.98
CA MET A 1 8.40 5.00 -16.08
C MET A 1 7.01 4.78 -15.48
N ARG A 2 6.35 5.78 -14.87
CA ARG A 2 4.97 5.63 -14.38
C ARG A 2 3.96 5.77 -15.54
N PRO A 3 2.75 5.15 -15.49
CA PRO A 3 1.77 5.24 -16.57
C PRO A 3 1.31 6.67 -16.94
N ASP A 4 1.38 7.62 -16.02
CA ASP A 4 1.01 9.04 -16.25
C ASP A 4 2.18 9.88 -16.80
N GLU A 5 3.42 9.55 -16.42
CA GLU A 5 4.62 10.10 -17.05
C GLU A 5 4.68 9.64 -18.50
N PHE A 6 4.33 8.37 -18.74
CA PHE A 6 4.16 7.83 -20.08
C PHE A 6 3.10 8.60 -20.88
N LEU A 7 1.88 8.74 -20.37
CA LEU A 7 0.82 9.50 -21.06
C LEU A 7 1.21 10.97 -21.32
N ARG A 8 1.93 11.61 -20.41
CA ARG A 8 2.42 12.99 -20.62
C ARG A 8 3.51 13.06 -21.67
N ALA A 9 4.44 12.11 -21.68
CA ALA A 9 5.51 12.04 -22.66
C ALA A 9 5.01 11.70 -24.06
N LEU A 10 3.86 11.02 -24.20
CA LEU A 10 3.22 10.79 -25.49
C LEU A 10 2.88 12.09 -26.23
N HIS A 11 2.51 13.16 -25.51
CA HIS A 11 2.22 14.47 -26.12
C HIS A 11 3.45 15.17 -26.72
N LEU A 12 4.66 14.68 -26.42
CA LEU A 12 5.91 15.18 -26.97
C LEU A 12 6.27 14.49 -28.29
N LEU A 13 5.55 13.43 -28.67
CA LEU A 13 5.83 12.66 -29.87
C LEU A 13 5.01 13.15 -31.06
N PRO A 14 5.61 13.22 -32.27
CA PRO A 14 4.84 13.34 -33.50
C PRO A 14 3.95 12.10 -33.70
N ILE A 15 2.81 12.27 -34.38
CA ILE A 15 1.76 11.24 -34.56
C ILE A 15 2.32 9.84 -34.91
N PRO A 16 3.28 9.67 -35.84
CA PRO A 16 3.79 8.34 -36.18
C PRO A 16 4.53 7.65 -35.02
N LEU A 17 5.21 8.40 -34.16
CA LEU A 17 5.93 7.85 -33.00
C LEU A 17 4.98 7.68 -31.80
N HIS A 18 3.97 8.54 -31.68
CA HIS A 18 2.92 8.44 -30.67
C HIS A 18 2.21 7.09 -30.73
N ASP A 19 1.72 6.70 -31.91
CA ASP A 19 0.94 5.47 -32.05
C ASP A 19 1.75 4.21 -31.75
N ARG A 20 3.03 4.23 -32.15
CA ARG A 20 4.00 3.17 -31.83
C ARG A 20 4.24 3.05 -30.33
N ALA A 21 4.46 4.17 -29.64
CA ALA A 21 4.62 4.17 -28.19
C ALA A 21 3.33 3.68 -27.49
N VAL A 22 2.14 4.09 -27.95
CA VAL A 22 0.85 3.62 -27.41
C VAL A 22 0.69 2.10 -27.52
N ALA A 23 1.11 1.49 -28.64
CA ALA A 23 1.07 0.04 -28.81
C ALA A 23 1.91 -0.71 -27.74
N LEU A 24 2.98 -0.09 -27.25
CA LEU A 24 3.89 -0.65 -26.25
C LEU A 24 3.49 -0.36 -24.79
N ARG A 25 2.36 0.33 -24.55
CA ARG A 25 1.91 0.77 -23.21
C ARG A 25 1.85 -0.33 -22.14
N ALA A 26 1.69 -1.59 -22.54
CA ALA A 26 1.61 -2.73 -21.62
C ALA A 26 2.93 -2.96 -20.86
N TYR A 27 4.07 -2.64 -21.48
CA TYR A 27 5.42 -2.89 -20.96
C TYR A 27 5.93 -1.80 -20.01
N VAL A 28 5.21 -0.68 -19.88
CA VAL A 28 5.49 0.38 -18.91
C VAL A 28 5.17 -0.08 -17.47
N ARG A 29 4.39 -1.15 -17.32
CA ARG A 29 3.92 -1.63 -16.03
C ARG A 29 5.00 -2.43 -15.31
N PRO A 30 5.10 -2.34 -13.97
CA PRO A 30 5.99 -3.19 -13.20
C PRO A 30 5.74 -4.67 -13.48
N THR A 31 6.82 -5.41 -13.69
CA THR A 31 6.83 -6.82 -14.06
C THR A 31 8.04 -7.52 -13.42
N ARG A 32 7.99 -8.84 -13.31
CA ARG A 32 9.14 -9.68 -12.90
C ARG A 32 9.79 -10.41 -14.07
N CYS A 33 9.29 -10.18 -15.29
CA CYS A 33 9.86 -10.75 -16.50
C CYS A 33 10.95 -9.81 -17.03
N ASP A 34 12.18 -10.32 -17.11
CA ASP A 34 13.35 -9.56 -17.56
C ASP A 34 13.17 -8.98 -18.97
N ASP A 35 12.57 -9.75 -19.89
CA ASP A 35 12.29 -9.28 -21.26
C ASP A 35 11.28 -8.11 -21.25
N CYS A 36 10.18 -8.24 -20.50
CA CYS A 36 9.19 -7.16 -20.36
C CYS A 36 9.82 -5.91 -19.73
N GLN A 37 10.77 -6.08 -18.81
CA GLN A 37 11.50 -4.98 -18.20
C GLN A 37 12.43 -4.30 -19.22
N GLN A 38 13.21 -5.06 -20.01
CA GLN A 38 14.06 -4.52 -21.06
C GLN A 38 13.27 -3.75 -22.12
N ILE A 39 12.08 -4.24 -22.51
CA ILE A 39 11.16 -3.53 -23.41
C ILE A 39 10.69 -2.21 -22.78
N GLY A 40 10.29 -2.25 -21.50
CA GLY A 40 9.85 -1.07 -20.75
C GLY A 40 10.96 -0.02 -20.57
N ASP A 41 12.21 -0.46 -20.39
CA ASP A 41 13.38 0.41 -20.26
C ASP A 41 13.75 1.08 -21.58
N ALA A 42 13.71 0.34 -22.70
CA ALA A 42 13.90 0.91 -24.04
C ALA A 42 12.83 1.97 -24.38
N LEU A 43 11.57 1.69 -24.05
CA LEU A 43 10.47 2.64 -24.20
C LEU A 43 10.63 3.88 -23.30
N ASN A 44 11.10 3.70 -22.08
CA ASN A 44 11.38 4.80 -21.15
C ASN A 44 12.51 5.71 -21.67
N LEU A 45 13.56 5.11 -22.23
CA LEU A 45 14.66 5.85 -22.86
C LEU A 45 14.17 6.61 -24.10
N ALA A 46 13.31 6.01 -24.92
CA ALA A 46 12.75 6.69 -26.10
C ALA A 46 11.98 7.95 -25.71
N LEU A 47 11.12 7.86 -24.69
CA LEU A 47 10.34 8.99 -24.20
C LEU A 47 11.19 10.03 -23.48
N THR A 48 12.30 9.62 -22.90
CA THR A 48 13.29 10.55 -22.34
C THR A 48 14.03 11.29 -23.46
N ALA A 49 14.41 10.62 -24.55
CA ALA A 49 15.00 11.27 -25.71
C ALA A 49 14.04 12.30 -26.33
N ALA A 50 12.76 11.95 -26.46
CA ALA A 50 11.73 12.88 -26.95
C ALA A 50 11.58 14.12 -26.05
N HIS A 51 11.79 13.98 -24.74
CA HIS A 51 11.78 15.11 -23.81
C HIS A 51 12.93 16.11 -24.04
N TYR A 52 14.02 15.66 -24.65
CA TYR A 52 15.16 16.49 -25.04
C TYR A 52 15.16 16.83 -26.54
N ASP A 53 14.02 16.71 -27.21
CA ASP A 53 13.85 16.96 -28.66
C ASP A 53 14.74 16.07 -29.57
N GLU A 54 15.25 14.94 -29.05
CA GLU A 54 16.08 13.97 -29.76
C GLU A 54 15.22 12.94 -30.51
N LEU A 55 14.52 13.37 -31.55
CA LEU A 55 13.54 12.55 -32.28
C LEU A 55 14.16 11.38 -33.04
N SER A 56 15.38 11.52 -33.56
CA SER A 56 16.12 10.42 -34.22
C SER A 56 16.45 9.29 -33.23
N SER A 57 16.93 9.67 -32.04
CA SER A 57 17.21 8.74 -30.94
C SER A 57 15.92 8.09 -30.43
N THR A 58 14.83 8.86 -30.33
CA THR A 58 13.50 8.36 -29.98
C THR A 58 13.05 7.26 -30.94
N GLN A 59 13.20 7.49 -32.24
CA GLN A 59 12.85 6.51 -33.28
C GLN A 59 13.68 5.23 -33.15
N HIS A 60 15.00 5.34 -33.02
CA HIS A 60 15.87 4.16 -32.85
C HIS A 60 15.54 3.33 -31.61
N LEU A 61 15.18 3.98 -30.50
CA LEU A 61 14.83 3.32 -29.25
C LEU A 61 13.44 2.65 -29.32
N LEU A 62 12.48 3.25 -30.03
CA LEU A 62 11.20 2.60 -30.34
C LEU A 62 11.38 1.40 -31.26
N ASP A 63 12.25 1.49 -32.28
CA ASP A 63 12.57 0.35 -33.14
C ASP A 63 13.19 -0.81 -32.33
N ALA A 64 14.03 -0.49 -31.35
CA ALA A 64 14.63 -1.49 -30.46
C ALA A 64 13.58 -2.15 -29.55
N ALA A 65 12.68 -1.36 -28.97
CA ALA A 65 11.58 -1.86 -28.14
C ALA A 65 10.64 -2.78 -28.95
N GLU A 66 10.33 -2.41 -30.20
CA GLU A 66 9.51 -3.23 -31.10
C GLU A 66 10.18 -4.55 -31.46
N ARG A 67 11.49 -4.54 -31.78
CA ARG A 67 12.26 -5.78 -32.02
C ARG A 67 12.30 -6.68 -30.80
N LEU A 68 12.39 -6.11 -29.59
CA LEU A 68 12.30 -6.87 -28.34
C LEU A 68 10.91 -7.47 -28.16
N THR A 69 9.84 -6.72 -28.46
CA THR A 69 8.47 -7.28 -28.40
C THR A 69 8.24 -8.42 -29.38
N THR A 70 8.73 -8.33 -30.61
CA THR A 70 8.60 -9.41 -31.59
C THR A 70 9.30 -10.68 -31.13
N ARG A 71 10.46 -10.55 -30.46
CA ARG A 71 11.17 -11.70 -29.88
C ARG A 71 10.47 -12.28 -28.66
N HIS A 72 9.87 -11.43 -27.83
CA HIS A 72 9.15 -11.85 -26.63
C HIS A 72 7.73 -12.41 -26.93
N GLY A 73 7.14 -12.00 -28.06
CA GLY A 73 5.82 -12.43 -28.51
C GLY A 73 4.70 -11.63 -27.85
N THR A 74 4.19 -12.11 -26.73
CA THR A 74 3.07 -11.47 -26.01
C THR A 74 3.51 -10.94 -24.67
N ALA A 75 3.07 -9.73 -24.32
CA ALA A 75 3.27 -9.17 -23.00
C ALA A 75 2.79 -10.17 -21.95
N CYS A 76 3.69 -10.57 -21.05
CA CYS A 76 3.34 -11.45 -19.95
C CYS A 76 2.13 -10.88 -19.20
N ARG A 77 1.16 -11.73 -18.86
CA ARG A 77 0.02 -11.32 -18.03
C ARG A 77 0.58 -10.64 -16.78
N HIS A 78 0.32 -9.35 -16.68
CA HIS A 78 0.42 -8.63 -15.42
C HIS A 78 -0.40 -9.42 -14.41
N GLN A 79 0.24 -10.04 -13.40
CA GLN A 79 -0.51 -10.45 -12.22
C GLN A 79 -1.12 -9.17 -11.68
N PRO A 80 -2.46 -9.01 -11.69
CA PRO A 80 -3.08 -7.91 -10.99
C PRO A 80 -2.67 -8.05 -9.53
N ASP A 81 -1.74 -7.22 -9.07
CA ASP A 81 -1.45 -7.01 -7.66
C ASP A 81 -2.65 -6.25 -7.02
N GLN A 82 -3.85 -6.83 -7.18
CA GLN A 82 -5.11 -6.33 -6.62
C GLN A 82 -5.35 -6.87 -5.21
N GLN A 83 -4.53 -7.83 -4.74
CA GLN A 83 -4.45 -8.23 -3.33
C GLN A 83 -3.08 -7.82 -2.73
N ARG A 84 -2.80 -6.51 -2.76
CA ARG A 84 -1.57 -5.89 -2.24
C ARG A 84 -1.35 -6.22 -0.76
N GLY A 85 -0.63 -7.30 -0.51
CA GLY A 85 -0.23 -7.75 0.82
C GLY A 85 -1.40 -7.99 1.79
N ARG A 86 -2.63 -8.15 1.31
CA ARG A 86 -3.74 -8.61 2.14
C ARG A 86 -3.86 -10.13 2.03
N GLY A 87 -4.38 -10.76 3.07
CA GLY A 87 -4.73 -12.17 3.06
C GLY A 87 -5.73 -12.48 4.14
N ARG A 88 -6.18 -13.74 4.16
CA ARG A 88 -7.05 -14.25 5.22
C ARG A 88 -6.61 -15.64 5.65
N VAL A 89 -6.56 -15.87 6.94
CA VAL A 89 -6.41 -17.21 7.51
C VAL A 89 -7.81 -17.81 7.65
N GLY A 90 -8.18 -18.68 6.70
CA GLY A 90 -9.58 -19.11 6.50
C GLY A 90 -10.24 -19.81 7.69
N ARG A 91 -9.47 -20.49 8.55
CA ARG A 91 -10.02 -21.20 9.73
C ARG A 91 -10.63 -20.28 10.80
N TRP A 92 -10.30 -18.98 10.77
CA TRP A 92 -10.84 -17.98 11.68
C TRP A 92 -12.00 -17.20 11.06
N ALA A 93 -12.39 -17.57 9.82
CA ALA A 93 -13.58 -17.01 9.21
C ALA A 93 -14.83 -17.45 9.98
N GLY A 94 -15.70 -16.50 10.32
CA GLY A 94 -16.98 -16.79 10.95
C GLY A 94 -16.94 -16.99 12.47
N THR A 95 -15.84 -16.63 13.15
CA THR A 95 -15.84 -16.58 14.62
C THR A 95 -16.92 -15.61 15.12
N SER A 96 -17.77 -16.07 16.05
CA SER A 96 -18.92 -15.30 16.56
C SER A 96 -18.57 -14.24 17.61
N ALA A 97 -17.30 -14.15 18.02
CA ALA A 97 -16.84 -13.14 18.96
C ALA A 97 -16.84 -11.74 18.31
N PRO A 98 -17.01 -10.65 19.10
CA PRO A 98 -16.83 -9.30 18.61
C PRO A 98 -15.48 -9.13 17.87
N LEU A 99 -15.50 -8.43 16.74
CA LEU A 99 -14.31 -8.27 15.91
C LEU A 99 -13.32 -7.33 16.60
N VAL A 100 -12.14 -7.86 16.91
CA VAL A 100 -11.02 -7.10 17.43
C VAL A 100 -9.91 -7.15 16.38
N ALA A 101 -9.36 -5.99 16.06
CA ALA A 101 -8.26 -5.87 15.12
C ALA A 101 -7.15 -5.02 15.72
N ALA A 102 -5.91 -5.25 15.30
CA ALA A 102 -4.76 -4.44 15.67
C ALA A 102 -4.08 -3.88 14.43
N THR A 103 -3.50 -2.70 14.57
CA THR A 103 -2.74 -2.02 13.51
C THR A 103 -1.43 -1.51 14.05
N ASP A 104 -0.39 -1.54 13.22
CA ASP A 104 0.91 -1.00 13.59
C ASP A 104 1.68 -0.48 12.37
N ALA A 105 2.66 0.41 12.61
CA ALA A 105 3.56 0.94 11.61
C ALA A 105 5.03 0.97 12.06
N SER A 106 5.92 0.55 11.17
CA SER A 106 7.37 0.56 11.40
C SER A 106 8.09 1.45 10.40
N TRP A 107 9.06 2.22 10.88
CA TRP A 107 9.91 3.08 10.07
C TRP A 107 11.39 2.94 10.41
N LYS A 108 12.25 2.81 9.40
CA LYS A 108 13.72 2.84 9.56
C LYS A 108 14.38 3.42 8.32
N GLY A 109 15.18 4.47 8.49
CA GLY A 109 15.81 5.16 7.37
C GLY A 109 14.78 5.69 6.37
N ARG A 110 14.80 5.18 5.14
CA ARG A 110 13.87 5.53 4.05
C ARG A 110 12.79 4.47 3.79
N ALA A 111 12.79 3.40 4.58
CA ALA A 111 11.87 2.28 4.46
C ALA A 111 10.83 2.33 5.58
N GLY A 112 9.57 2.15 5.19
CA GLY A 112 8.43 2.03 6.08
C GLY A 112 7.56 0.82 5.74
N GLY A 113 6.82 0.36 6.73
CA GLY A 113 5.82 -0.69 6.59
C GLY A 113 4.63 -0.40 7.51
N ILE A 114 3.45 -0.77 7.06
CA ILE A 114 2.23 -0.80 7.88
C ILE A 114 1.66 -2.21 7.88
N GLY A 115 1.04 -2.61 8.99
CA GLY A 115 0.44 -3.92 9.17
C GLY A 115 -0.91 -3.83 9.88
N TYR A 116 -1.79 -4.80 9.62
CA TYR A 116 -2.97 -5.04 10.44
C TYR A 116 -3.30 -6.53 10.52
N VAL A 117 -3.99 -6.92 11.58
CA VAL A 117 -4.61 -8.23 11.74
C VAL A 117 -5.97 -8.08 12.43
N GLY A 118 -6.98 -8.83 11.98
CA GLY A 118 -8.28 -8.97 12.61
C GLY A 118 -8.44 -10.36 13.21
N SER A 119 -9.20 -10.47 14.29
CA SER A 119 -9.49 -11.74 14.97
C SER A 119 -10.22 -12.75 14.09
N ASP A 120 -10.86 -12.30 13.00
CA ASP A 120 -11.55 -13.12 11.99
C ASP A 120 -10.62 -13.64 10.86
N GLY A 121 -9.32 -13.49 11.05
CA GLY A 121 -8.30 -13.99 10.14
C GLY A 121 -7.88 -13.01 9.05
N HIS A 122 -8.52 -11.85 8.90
CA HIS A 122 -8.05 -10.86 7.93
C HIS A 122 -6.72 -10.27 8.36
N TYR A 123 -5.79 -10.13 7.42
CA TYR A 123 -4.53 -9.44 7.69
C TYR A 123 -4.08 -8.67 6.46
N GLY A 124 -3.20 -7.71 6.69
CA GLY A 124 -2.54 -7.03 5.61
C GLY A 124 -1.20 -6.44 6.00
N LEU A 125 -0.29 -6.36 5.03
CA LEU A 125 0.98 -5.67 5.18
C LEU A 125 1.35 -4.91 3.90
N ARG A 126 1.86 -3.68 4.06
CA ARG A 126 2.17 -2.80 2.91
C ARG A 126 3.43 -2.00 3.16
N SER A 127 4.41 -2.14 2.26
CA SER A 127 5.63 -1.33 2.27
C SER A 127 5.39 0.08 1.80
N ARG A 128 6.25 0.99 2.25
CA ARG A 128 6.29 2.36 1.79
C ARG A 128 7.72 2.88 1.80
N GLY A 129 8.23 3.33 0.65
CA GLY A 129 9.49 4.08 0.59
C GLY A 129 9.25 5.59 0.66
N THR A 130 10.21 6.35 1.19
CA THR A 130 10.25 7.82 0.98
C THR A 130 11.03 8.16 -0.29
N GLY A 131 10.37 8.81 -1.24
CA GLY A 131 11.02 9.60 -2.29
C GLY A 131 11.11 11.09 -1.91
N ARG A 132 11.79 11.91 -2.74
CA ARG A 132 11.91 13.38 -2.57
C ARG A 132 10.57 14.13 -2.43
N LEU A 133 9.45 13.51 -2.79
CA LEU A 133 8.10 14.09 -2.79
C LEU A 133 7.14 13.37 -1.82
N ASP A 134 7.62 12.65 -0.80
CA ASP A 134 6.71 11.94 0.11
C ASP A 134 5.82 12.93 0.90
N PRO A 135 4.48 12.90 0.71
CA PRO A 135 3.56 13.88 1.31
C PRO A 135 3.33 13.68 2.81
N THR A 136 4.09 12.77 3.44
CA THR A 136 3.99 12.39 4.84
C THR A 136 4.64 13.42 5.79
N GLY A 137 5.36 14.42 5.28
CA GLY A 137 5.88 15.53 6.10
C GLY A 137 6.84 15.08 7.21
N VAL A 138 6.93 15.86 8.30
CA VAL A 138 7.78 15.60 9.48
C VAL A 138 7.18 14.54 10.43
N SER A 139 5.85 14.41 10.46
CA SER A 139 5.11 13.50 11.35
C SER A 139 4.97 12.08 10.78
N ARG A 140 6.07 11.52 10.24
CA ARG A 140 6.03 10.30 9.41
C ARG A 140 5.51 9.07 10.13
N VAL A 141 5.91 8.89 11.39
CA VAL A 141 5.48 7.73 12.20
C VAL A 141 3.97 7.83 12.43
N LEU A 142 3.51 8.92 13.05
CA LEU A 142 2.08 9.18 13.30
C LEU A 142 1.19 9.01 12.06
N ILE A 143 1.60 9.56 10.91
CA ILE A 143 0.78 9.44 9.69
C ILE A 143 0.74 7.99 9.18
N ASN A 144 1.80 7.20 9.38
CA ASN A 144 1.75 5.79 9.01
C ASN A 144 0.92 4.96 9.99
N GLU A 145 0.89 5.29 11.29
CA GLU A 145 -0.07 4.69 12.24
C GLU A 145 -1.50 4.89 11.76
N LEU A 146 -1.87 6.14 11.46
CA LEU A 146 -3.22 6.46 10.97
C LEU A 146 -3.51 5.79 9.62
N ARG A 147 -2.51 5.66 8.74
CA ARG A 147 -2.67 4.90 7.49
C ARG A 147 -2.80 3.40 7.70
N ALA A 148 -2.27 2.84 8.79
CA ALA A 148 -2.46 1.43 9.14
C ALA A 148 -3.94 1.19 9.49
N VAL A 149 -4.58 2.13 10.21
CA VAL A 149 -6.03 2.12 10.46
C VAL A 149 -6.82 2.22 9.16
N GLU A 150 -6.51 3.19 8.27
CA GLU A 150 -7.19 3.25 6.97
C GLU A 150 -7.01 1.97 6.16
N PHE A 151 -5.82 1.36 6.24
CA PHE A 151 -5.55 0.11 5.55
C PHE A 151 -6.38 -1.04 6.11
N LEU A 152 -6.54 -1.15 7.44
CA LEU A 152 -7.46 -2.09 8.08
C LEU A 152 -8.90 -1.86 7.65
N LEU A 153 -9.44 -0.65 7.81
CA LEU A 153 -10.86 -0.38 7.56
C LEU A 153 -11.24 -0.63 6.10
N SER A 154 -10.35 -0.27 5.17
CA SER A 154 -10.53 -0.57 3.73
C SER A 154 -10.29 -2.04 3.35
N ALA A 155 -10.07 -2.94 4.32
CA ALA A 155 -10.04 -4.39 4.08
C ALA A 155 -11.45 -4.98 3.93
N TYR A 156 -12.45 -4.30 4.46
CA TYR A 156 -13.82 -4.76 4.54
C TYR A 156 -14.67 -3.97 3.54
N ASP A 157 -15.55 -4.66 2.82
CA ASP A 157 -16.56 -4.00 1.97
C ASP A 157 -17.50 -3.15 2.84
N GLU A 158 -17.86 -3.69 4.01
CA GLU A 158 -18.53 -2.98 5.09
C GLU A 158 -17.81 -3.30 6.40
N VAL A 159 -17.31 -2.26 7.10
CA VAL A 159 -16.62 -2.45 8.37
C VAL A 159 -17.63 -2.96 9.42
N PRO A 160 -17.38 -4.12 10.05
CA PRO A 160 -18.29 -4.68 11.05
C PRO A 160 -18.64 -3.71 12.17
N ALA A 161 -19.91 -3.69 12.56
CA ALA A 161 -20.42 -2.84 13.63
C ALA A 161 -19.75 -3.18 14.96
N GLY A 162 -19.38 -2.17 15.74
CA GLY A 162 -18.76 -2.39 17.05
C GLY A 162 -17.32 -2.93 17.01
N MET A 163 -16.64 -2.92 15.84
CA MET A 163 -15.26 -3.35 15.74
C MET A 163 -14.38 -2.57 16.73
N THR A 164 -13.55 -3.30 17.48
CA THR A 164 -12.49 -2.71 18.30
C THR A 164 -11.17 -2.70 17.54
N VAL A 165 -10.54 -1.54 17.44
CA VAL A 165 -9.23 -1.35 16.82
C VAL A 165 -8.21 -1.00 17.91
N LEU A 166 -7.19 -1.84 18.02
CA LEU A 166 -6.08 -1.72 18.96
C LEU A 166 -4.91 -1.00 18.30
N LEU A 167 -4.33 -0.04 19.01
CA LEU A 167 -3.15 0.72 18.59
C LEU A 167 -2.21 0.92 19.78
N ASP A 168 -0.92 1.06 19.54
CA ASP A 168 0.08 1.40 20.57
C ASP A 168 0.41 2.91 20.61
N SER A 169 -0.12 3.68 19.67
CA SER A 169 0.11 5.12 19.55
C SER A 169 -1.01 5.94 20.18
N LEU A 170 -0.80 6.42 21.40
CA LEU A 170 -1.71 7.36 22.08
C LEU A 170 -1.97 8.64 21.24
N VAL A 171 -1.01 9.06 20.43
CA VAL A 171 -1.16 10.25 19.57
C VAL A 171 -2.12 9.96 18.43
N ALA A 172 -2.01 8.80 17.79
CA ALA A 172 -2.95 8.38 16.75
C ALA A 172 -4.37 8.21 17.32
N LEU A 173 -4.49 7.58 18.50
CA LEU A 173 -5.76 7.39 19.19
C LEU A 173 -6.48 8.71 19.49
N ARG A 174 -5.75 9.76 19.88
CA ARG A 174 -6.34 11.10 20.06
C ARG A 174 -6.93 11.68 18.77
N TYR A 175 -6.30 11.48 17.62
CA TYR A 175 -6.86 11.93 16.34
C TYR A 175 -8.12 11.15 15.97
N LEU A 176 -8.13 9.83 16.17
CA LEU A 176 -9.29 8.99 15.89
C LEU A 176 -10.50 9.41 16.72
N HIS A 177 -10.34 9.66 18.02
CA HIS A 177 -11.42 10.15 18.86
C HIS A 177 -11.88 11.56 18.52
N ARG A 178 -10.97 12.47 18.14
CA ARG A 178 -11.38 13.80 17.64
C ARG A 178 -12.23 13.70 16.38
N TRP A 179 -11.86 12.81 15.45
CA TRP A 179 -12.65 12.58 14.24
C TRP A 179 -14.01 11.95 14.55
N GLN A 180 -14.10 11.00 15.49
CA GLN A 180 -15.38 10.48 15.98
C GLN A 180 -16.25 11.56 16.62
N ALA A 181 -15.65 12.53 17.29
CA ALA A 181 -16.35 13.68 17.87
C ALA A 181 -16.73 14.76 16.82
N GLY A 182 -16.48 14.52 15.54
CA GLY A 182 -16.86 15.41 14.43
C GLY A 182 -15.79 16.41 14.00
N ASP A 183 -14.63 16.47 14.66
CA ASP A 183 -13.52 17.36 14.30
C ASP A 183 -12.68 16.79 13.14
N THR A 184 -13.33 16.45 12.02
CA THR A 184 -12.70 15.79 10.85
C THR A 184 -11.67 16.67 10.13
N GLY A 185 -11.68 17.98 10.39
CA GLY A 185 -10.68 18.92 9.90
C GLY A 185 -9.34 18.85 10.65
N ALA A 186 -9.29 18.25 11.84
CA ALA A 186 -8.07 18.15 12.63
C ALA A 186 -7.08 17.16 12.02
N MET A 187 -6.02 17.67 11.39
CA MET A 187 -5.00 16.86 10.74
C MET A 187 -3.68 16.89 11.51
N PRO A 188 -2.84 15.84 11.40
CA PRO A 188 -1.46 15.88 11.90
C PRO A 188 -0.69 17.08 11.34
N ALA A 189 0.12 17.72 12.18
CA ALA A 189 0.92 18.86 11.76
C ALA A 189 1.78 18.51 10.54
N GLY A 190 1.75 19.39 9.53
CA GLY A 190 2.47 19.20 8.27
C GLY A 190 1.86 18.17 7.32
N TYR A 191 0.66 17.62 7.60
CA TYR A 191 -0.03 16.74 6.67
C TYR A 191 -0.48 17.50 5.42
N ASN A 192 0.01 17.07 4.25
CA ASN A 192 -0.26 17.76 3.00
C ASN A 192 -1.66 17.41 2.46
N LEU A 193 -2.56 18.40 2.34
CA LEU A 193 -3.94 18.19 1.86
C LEU A 193 -4.11 18.17 0.34
N ARG A 194 -3.03 18.33 -0.44
CA ARG A 194 -3.12 18.30 -1.91
C ARG A 194 -3.67 16.97 -2.40
N ALA A 195 -4.47 17.03 -3.46
CA ALA A 195 -4.99 15.87 -4.16
C ALA A 195 -3.89 14.86 -4.49
N ARG A 196 -4.22 13.57 -4.42
CA ARG A 196 -3.27 12.49 -4.74
C ARG A 196 -3.49 12.03 -6.18
N ARG A 197 -2.39 11.62 -6.82
CA ARG A 197 -2.36 11.07 -8.18
C ARG A 197 -3.38 9.94 -8.44
N TRP A 198 -3.74 9.18 -7.40
CA TRP A 198 -4.64 8.02 -7.47
C TRP A 198 -5.95 8.20 -6.69
N SER A 199 -6.14 9.34 -6.04
CA SER A 199 -7.35 9.66 -5.28
C SER A 199 -7.41 11.16 -5.08
N ALA A 200 -8.49 11.80 -5.51
CA ALA A 200 -8.68 13.23 -5.33
C ALA A 200 -8.57 13.63 -3.84
N GLN A 201 -8.92 12.71 -2.95
CA GLN A 201 -8.91 12.93 -1.51
C GLN A 201 -7.71 12.26 -0.81
N PRO A 202 -6.95 13.00 0.02
CA PRO A 202 -5.86 12.42 0.80
C PRO A 202 -6.33 11.33 1.78
N THR A 203 -5.50 10.30 1.99
CA THR A 203 -5.83 9.13 2.84
C THR A 203 -6.36 9.50 4.23
N LEU A 204 -5.73 10.43 4.95
CA LEU A 204 -6.21 10.77 6.30
C LEU A 204 -7.49 11.62 6.30
N VAL A 205 -7.79 12.34 5.21
CA VAL A 205 -9.08 13.03 5.08
C VAL A 205 -10.19 12.00 4.92
N ARG A 206 -9.99 11.02 4.01
CA ARG A 206 -10.89 9.86 3.86
C ARG A 206 -11.08 9.10 5.17
N LEU A 207 -10.00 8.88 5.92
CA LEU A 207 -10.06 8.19 7.21
C LEU A 207 -10.86 9.00 8.24
N ALA A 208 -10.60 10.31 8.34
CA ALA A 208 -11.31 11.18 9.27
C ALA A 208 -12.83 11.19 9.00
N GLU A 209 -13.23 11.27 7.73
CA GLU A 209 -14.63 11.17 7.33
C GLU A 209 -15.22 9.80 7.65
N ALA A 210 -14.54 8.70 7.29
CA ALA A 210 -15.02 7.35 7.56
C ALA A 210 -15.18 7.09 9.07
N VAL A 211 -14.25 7.56 9.89
CA VAL A 211 -14.30 7.43 11.35
C VAL A 211 -15.39 8.33 11.94
N GLY A 212 -15.58 9.55 11.43
CA GLY A 212 -16.63 10.46 11.87
C GLY A 212 -18.05 9.94 11.60
N GLN A 213 -18.23 9.08 10.60
CA GLN A 213 -19.50 8.40 10.32
C GLN A 213 -19.69 7.09 11.10
N ARG A 214 -18.74 6.72 11.96
CA ARG A 214 -18.71 5.43 12.66
C ARG A 214 -18.47 5.60 14.16
N PRO A 215 -19.45 6.16 14.90
CA PRO A 215 -19.38 6.28 16.35
C PRO A 215 -19.40 4.92 17.06
N ASP A 216 -19.79 3.85 16.35
CA ASP A 216 -19.80 2.47 16.84
C ASP A 216 -18.39 1.83 16.89
N LEU A 217 -17.38 2.40 16.21
CA LEU A 217 -16.01 1.89 16.31
C LEU A 217 -15.41 2.18 17.69
N CYS A 218 -14.76 1.18 18.28
CA CYS A 218 -14.02 1.35 19.52
C CYS A 218 -12.52 1.44 19.20
N PHE A 219 -11.84 2.48 19.67
CA PHE A 219 -10.38 2.60 19.60
C PHE A 219 -9.78 2.42 20.98
N GLN A 220 -8.83 1.50 21.12
CA GLN A 220 -8.21 1.19 22.41
C GLN A 220 -6.69 1.20 22.30
N HIS A 221 -6.06 1.73 23.36
CA HIS A 221 -4.61 1.70 23.48
C HIS A 221 -4.16 0.37 24.08
N VAL A 222 -3.20 -0.28 23.44
CA VAL A 222 -2.47 -1.42 23.99
C VAL A 222 -1.01 -1.05 24.15
N LYS A 223 -0.38 -1.50 25.23
CA LYS A 223 1.05 -1.27 25.41
C LYS A 223 1.82 -2.07 24.37
N GLY A 224 2.65 -1.41 23.57
CA GLY A 224 3.56 -2.08 22.64
C GLY A 224 4.50 -3.05 23.36
N HIS A 225 4.81 -4.17 22.71
CA HIS A 225 5.70 -5.23 23.22
C HIS A 225 5.29 -5.80 24.58
N ALA A 226 3.99 -5.81 24.88
CA ALA A 226 3.44 -6.36 26.12
C ALA A 226 2.90 -7.80 25.97
N GLY A 227 3.10 -8.44 24.81
CA GLY A 227 2.62 -9.80 24.56
C GLY A 227 1.16 -9.88 24.16
N HIS A 228 0.53 -8.77 23.75
CA HIS A 228 -0.83 -8.79 23.25
C HIS A 228 -0.84 -9.40 21.84
N ALA A 229 -1.33 -10.64 21.69
CA ALA A 229 -1.19 -11.45 20.48
C ALA A 229 -1.51 -10.73 19.16
N LEU A 230 -2.65 -10.03 19.08
CA LEU A 230 -3.01 -9.27 17.86
C LEU A 230 -2.04 -8.11 17.57
N ASN A 231 -1.57 -7.41 18.60
CA ASN A 231 -0.66 -6.28 18.45
C ASN A 231 0.73 -6.76 17.99
N GLU A 232 1.25 -7.82 18.61
CA GLU A 232 2.53 -8.44 18.22
C GLU A 232 2.48 -8.97 16.77
N ALA A 233 1.33 -9.50 16.34
CA ALA A 233 1.14 -9.88 14.95
C ALA A 233 1.16 -8.69 13.99
N ALA A 234 0.50 -7.58 14.35
CA ALA A 234 0.54 -6.35 13.56
C ALA A 234 1.97 -5.77 13.46
N ASP A 235 2.74 -5.78 14.55
CA ASP A 235 4.15 -5.39 14.59
C ASP A 235 5.01 -6.28 13.69
N GLY A 236 4.86 -7.60 13.78
CA GLY A 236 5.55 -8.54 12.90
C GLY A 236 5.27 -8.26 11.42
N LEU A 237 4.01 -7.96 11.08
CA LEU A 237 3.58 -7.63 9.72
C LEU A 237 4.19 -6.30 9.23
N CYS A 238 4.16 -5.25 10.03
CA CYS A 238 4.69 -3.94 9.62
C CYS A 238 6.23 -4.00 9.46
N HIS A 239 6.93 -4.77 10.31
CA HIS A 239 8.36 -5.04 10.21
C HIS A 239 8.71 -5.85 8.95
N MET A 240 7.95 -6.90 8.63
CA MET A 240 8.10 -7.65 7.38
C MET A 240 7.88 -6.77 6.15
N ALA A 241 6.83 -5.93 6.17
CA ALA A 241 6.56 -4.97 5.10
C ALA A 241 7.67 -3.95 4.94
N ARG A 242 8.29 -3.49 6.02
CA ARG A 242 9.44 -2.59 5.93
C ARG A 242 10.66 -3.30 5.32
N ARG A 243 11.02 -4.47 5.84
CA ARG A 243 12.23 -5.22 5.44
C ARG A 243 12.23 -5.65 3.98
N ARG A 244 11.07 -5.98 3.41
CA ARG A 244 11.01 -6.41 1.99
C ARG A 244 11.42 -5.33 0.97
N LEU A 245 11.62 -4.09 1.41
CA LEU A 245 12.19 -3.03 0.57
C LEU A 245 13.70 -3.17 0.38
N ASP A 246 14.39 -3.69 1.39
CA ASP A 246 15.85 -3.81 1.43
C ASP A 246 16.31 -5.27 1.32
N GLU A 247 15.41 -6.23 1.57
CA GLU A 247 15.68 -7.66 1.60
C GLU A 247 14.79 -8.42 0.60
N THR A 248 15.36 -9.42 -0.07
CA THR A 248 14.61 -10.30 -0.98
C THR A 248 14.15 -11.54 -0.24
N PHE A 249 12.84 -11.68 -0.05
CA PHE A 249 12.22 -12.90 0.49
C PHE A 249 10.75 -13.00 0.09
N ASP A 250 10.19 -14.21 0.09
CA ASP A 250 8.75 -14.38 -0.07
C ASP A 250 8.01 -14.04 1.22
N VAL A 251 7.34 -12.88 1.19
CA VAL A 251 6.67 -12.30 2.35
C VAL A 251 5.31 -12.95 2.63
N ARG A 252 4.65 -13.52 1.62
CA ARG A 252 3.27 -14.00 1.74
C ARG A 252 3.13 -15.22 2.65
N PRO A 253 3.86 -16.34 2.45
CA PRO A 253 3.74 -17.50 3.31
C PRO A 253 4.21 -17.19 4.75
N ARG A 254 5.21 -16.32 4.91
CA ARG A 254 5.68 -15.87 6.23
C ARG A 254 4.64 -15.06 6.98
N ALA A 255 4.01 -14.09 6.31
CA ALA A 255 2.92 -13.30 6.89
C ALA A 255 1.74 -14.19 7.29
N HIS A 256 1.36 -15.14 6.44
CA HIS A 256 0.27 -16.07 6.74
C HIS A 256 0.57 -16.94 7.96
N ALA A 257 1.74 -17.55 8.02
CA ALA A 257 2.14 -18.41 9.14
C ALA A 257 2.23 -17.64 10.46
N LEU A 258 2.77 -16.42 10.43
CA LEU A 258 2.84 -15.54 11.60
C LEU A 258 1.44 -15.19 12.11
N VAL A 259 0.54 -14.77 11.21
CA VAL A 259 -0.83 -14.40 11.58
C VAL A 259 -1.59 -15.60 12.14
N ASP A 260 -1.50 -16.78 11.51
CA ASP A 260 -2.16 -17.98 12.03
C ASP A 260 -1.65 -18.36 13.42
N ALA A 261 -0.34 -18.26 13.67
CA ALA A 261 0.24 -18.56 14.99
C ALA A 261 -0.30 -17.64 16.10
N PHE A 262 -0.31 -16.33 15.89
CA PHE A 262 -0.82 -15.37 16.88
C PHE A 262 -2.34 -15.42 17.04
N LEU A 263 -3.09 -15.72 15.97
CA LEU A 263 -4.54 -15.91 16.08
C LEU A 263 -4.90 -17.15 16.90
N ARG A 264 -4.11 -18.23 16.82
CA ARG A 264 -4.28 -19.38 17.71
C ARG A 264 -4.15 -18.99 19.17
N ASP A 265 -3.13 -18.21 19.52
CA ASP A 265 -2.90 -17.75 20.88
C ASP A 265 -4.02 -16.81 21.37
N TRP A 266 -4.41 -15.85 20.52
CA TRP A 266 -5.55 -14.96 20.78
C TRP A 266 -6.84 -15.75 21.09
N HIS A 267 -7.25 -16.65 20.18
CA HIS A 267 -8.49 -17.40 20.37
C HIS A 267 -8.42 -18.39 21.54
N ALA A 268 -7.25 -18.96 21.83
CA ALA A 268 -7.07 -19.79 23.03
C ALA A 268 -7.24 -18.97 24.32
N SER A 269 -6.79 -17.71 24.33
CA SER A 269 -6.95 -16.82 25.49
C SER A 269 -8.40 -16.45 25.79
N LEU A 270 -9.27 -16.39 24.78
CA LEU A 270 -10.70 -16.08 24.94
C LEU A 270 -11.52 -17.25 25.52
N THR A 271 -10.98 -18.47 25.47
CA THR A 271 -11.63 -19.68 25.99
C THR A 271 -11.25 -20.03 27.42
N ARG A 272 -10.36 -19.26 28.04
CA ARG A 272 -9.94 -19.41 29.44
C ARG A 272 -10.75 -18.48 30.34
#